data_AF-A0A0P9I535-F1
#
_entry.id   AF-A0A0P9I535-F1
#
_cell.length_a   1.000
_cell.length_b   1.000
_cell.length_c   1.000
_cell.angle_alpha   90.00
_cell.angle_beta   90.00
_cell.angle_gamma   90.00
#
_symmetry.space_group_name_H-M   'P 1'
#
loop_
_entity.id
_entity.type
_entity.pdbx_description
1 polymer ?
#
loop_
_entity_poly.entity_id
_entity_poly.type
_entity_poly.pdbx_seq_one_letter_code
_entity_poly.pdbx_strand_id
1 'polypeptide(L)'
;MARGKPWTREEIHRLREMIEREMTADEIFKSGKFPGRTYRAIAKQIHILKSGLIVPLNKKFIVPLIQPAPQVLHPEEIIKRYCSAFKGICETAELTREELERFRIIFMAAWKYTDIYAEYERLKQIEEQMEEIRRRLEALEAQSGAATKAE
;
A
#
# COMPACT_ATOMS: atom_id res chain seq x y z
N MET A 1 -3.21 -13.57 5.96
CA MET A 1 -3.92 -14.26 7.05
C MET A 1 -5.41 -14.27 6.72
N ALA A 2 -6.03 -15.44 6.61
CA ALA A 2 -7.47 -15.55 6.34
C ALA A 2 -8.25 -14.86 7.48
N ARG A 3 -8.93 -13.75 7.17
CA ARG A 3 -9.84 -13.11 8.12
C ARG A 3 -11.04 -14.03 8.27
N GLY A 4 -11.28 -14.55 9.47
CA GLY A 4 -12.45 -15.39 9.76
C GLY A 4 -13.75 -14.66 9.41
N LYS A 5 -14.85 -15.42 9.26
CA LYS A 5 -16.18 -14.91 8.86
C LYS A 5 -16.54 -13.65 9.70
N PRO A 6 -16.90 -12.51 9.09
CA PRO A 6 -17.35 -11.34 9.83
C PRO A 6 -18.62 -11.62 10.65
N TRP A 7 -18.78 -11.00 11.82
CA TRP A 7 -20.02 -11.07 12.61
C TRP A 7 -21.13 -10.28 11.91
N THR A 8 -22.29 -10.89 11.69
CA THR A 8 -23.45 -10.19 11.13
C THR A 8 -24.18 -9.39 12.21
N ARG A 9 -24.99 -8.41 11.80
CA ARG A 9 -25.79 -7.60 12.73
C ARG A 9 -26.77 -8.46 13.53
N GLU A 10 -27.37 -9.46 12.88
CA GLU A 10 -28.29 -10.41 13.52
C GLU A 10 -27.59 -11.28 14.56
N GLU A 11 -26.39 -11.78 14.26
CA GLU A 11 -25.60 -12.56 15.22
C GLU A 11 -25.24 -11.69 16.45
N ILE A 12 -24.87 -10.43 16.23
CA ILE A 12 -24.54 -9.49 17.32
C ILE A 12 -25.77 -9.20 18.18
N HIS A 13 -26.94 -9.01 17.56
CA HIS A 13 -28.18 -8.74 18.30
C HIS A 13 -28.57 -9.93 19.18
N ARG A 14 -28.58 -11.15 18.64
CA ARG A 14 -28.85 -12.37 19.42
C ARG A 14 -27.85 -12.58 20.54
N LEU A 15 -26.58 -12.25 20.30
CA LEU A 15 -25.54 -12.37 21.32
C LEU A 15 -25.75 -11.35 22.46
N ARG A 16 -26.25 -10.14 22.16
CA ARG A 16 -26.61 -9.14 23.18
C ARG A 16 -27.77 -9.62 24.04
N GLU A 17 -28.84 -10.14 23.44
CA GLU A 17 -29.99 -10.69 24.20
C GLU A 17 -29.56 -11.81 25.15
N MET A 18 -28.61 -12.66 24.74
CA MET A 18 -28.08 -13.72 25.59
C MET A 18 -27.18 -13.20 26.72
N ILE A 19 -26.40 -12.14 26.44
CA ILE A 19 -25.60 -11.45 27.46
C ILE A 19 -26.49 -10.76 28.50
N GLU A 20 -27.59 -10.13 28.07
CA GLU A 20 -28.59 -9.50 28.94
C GLU A 20 -29.30 -10.51 29.83
N ARG A 21 -29.46 -11.76 29.37
CA ARG A 21 -29.95 -12.89 30.16
C ARG A 21 -28.86 -13.54 31.04
N GLU A 22 -27.73 -12.87 31.22
CA GLU A 22 -26.58 -13.30 32.01
C GLU A 22 -25.96 -14.67 31.63
N MET A 23 -26.23 -15.17 30.41
CA MET A 23 -25.69 -16.45 29.97
C MET A 23 -24.16 -16.42 29.83
N THR A 24 -23.52 -17.52 30.23
CA THR A 24 -22.06 -17.65 30.12
C THR A 24 -21.62 -18.00 28.68
N ALA A 25 -20.36 -17.73 28.34
CA ALA A 25 -19.83 -18.02 27.00
C ALA A 25 -19.92 -19.51 26.63
N ASP A 26 -19.81 -20.39 27.64
CA ASP A 26 -19.90 -21.84 27.47
C ASP A 26 -21.34 -22.29 27.19
N GLU A 27 -22.31 -21.73 27.92
CA GLU A 27 -23.74 -21.96 27.66
C GLU A 27 -24.15 -21.47 26.27
N ILE A 28 -23.66 -20.30 25.86
CA ILE A 28 -23.95 -19.74 24.54
C ILE A 28 -23.34 -20.62 23.44
N PHE A 29 -22.13 -21.14 23.64
CA PHE A 29 -21.51 -22.06 22.68
C PHE A 29 -22.28 -23.39 22.60
N LYS A 30 -22.64 -23.98 23.75
CA LYS A 30 -23.42 -25.22 23.84
C LYS A 30 -24.84 -25.09 23.30
N SER A 31 -25.41 -23.88 23.30
CA SER A 31 -26.73 -23.61 22.74
C SER A 31 -26.82 -23.83 21.22
N GLY A 32 -25.69 -23.91 20.52
CA GLY A 32 -25.62 -24.17 19.09
C GLY A 32 -26.21 -23.06 18.21
N LYS A 33 -26.63 -21.92 18.77
CA LYS A 33 -27.32 -20.84 18.03
C LYS A 33 -26.42 -20.06 17.06
N PHE A 34 -25.11 -20.30 17.07
CA PHE A 34 -24.11 -19.64 16.23
C PHE A 34 -23.34 -20.67 15.38
N PRO A 35 -23.94 -21.20 14.30
CA PRO A 35 -23.31 -22.22 13.47
C PRO A 35 -22.02 -21.70 12.84
N GLY A 36 -20.93 -22.47 12.98
CA GLY A 36 -19.61 -22.12 12.44
C GLY A 36 -18.80 -21.12 13.28
N ARG A 37 -19.27 -20.75 14.48
CA ARG A 37 -18.51 -19.95 15.45
C ARG A 37 -17.84 -20.85 16.48
N THR A 38 -16.55 -20.64 16.72
CA THR A 38 -15.84 -21.33 17.79
C THR A 38 -16.11 -20.67 19.14
N TYR A 39 -15.99 -21.43 20.22
CA TYR A 39 -16.07 -20.90 21.59
C TYR A 39 -15.20 -19.64 21.79
N ARG A 40 -13.97 -19.67 21.28
CA ARG A 40 -13.02 -18.54 21.36
C ARG A 40 -13.53 -17.28 20.65
N ALA A 41 -14.22 -17.44 19.52
CA ALA A 41 -14.80 -16.31 18.80
C ALA A 41 -15.96 -15.68 19.59
N ILE A 42 -16.81 -16.51 20.20
CA ILE A 42 -17.94 -16.08 21.03
C ILE A 42 -17.43 -15.36 22.29
N ALA A 43 -16.49 -15.96 23.02
CA ALA A 43 -15.91 -15.37 24.23
C ALA A 43 -15.27 -14.00 23.94
N LYS A 44 -14.54 -13.87 22.82
CA LYS A 44 -13.95 -12.60 22.38
C LYS A 44 -15.02 -11.56 22.07
N GLN A 45 -16.10 -11.95 21.40
CA GLN A 45 -17.18 -11.03 21.05
C GLN A 45 -17.98 -10.60 22.28
N ILE A 46 -18.24 -11.50 23.23
CA ILE A 46 -18.86 -11.16 24.52
C ILE A 46 -18.01 -10.15 25.28
N HIS A 47 -16.69 -10.35 25.32
CA HIS A 47 -15.78 -9.39 25.95
C HIS A 47 -15.87 -8.01 25.29
N ILE A 48 -15.82 -7.93 23.96
CA ILE A 48 -15.98 -6.66 23.20
C ILE A 48 -17.32 -5.98 23.53
N LEU A 49 -18.41 -6.74 23.59
CA LEU A 49 -19.75 -6.21 23.86
C LEU A 49 -19.92 -5.77 25.33
N LYS A 50 -19.43 -6.55 26.30
CA LYS A 50 -19.52 -6.25 27.73
C LYS A 50 -18.61 -5.10 28.15
N SER A 51 -17.43 -5.00 27.56
CA SER A 51 -16.46 -3.96 27.93
C SER A 51 -16.87 -2.56 27.46
N GLY A 52 -18.02 -2.38 26.80
CA GLY A 52 -18.49 -1.08 26.29
C GLY A 52 -17.59 -0.48 25.21
N LEU A 53 -16.46 -1.13 24.93
CA LEU A 53 -15.59 -0.91 23.82
C LEU A 53 -16.32 -1.40 22.56
N ILE A 54 -17.25 -0.57 22.09
CA ILE A 54 -17.03 -0.02 20.76
C ILE A 54 -15.60 0.50 20.84
N VAL A 55 -14.61 -0.35 20.54
CA VAL A 55 -13.31 0.16 20.15
C VAL A 55 -13.74 1.00 18.97
N PRO A 56 -13.76 2.35 19.04
CA PRO A 56 -13.73 3.07 17.79
C PRO A 56 -12.60 2.37 17.07
N LEU A 57 -12.87 1.85 15.88
CA LEU A 57 -11.77 1.56 14.99
C LEU A 57 -11.12 2.93 14.92
N ASN A 58 -10.13 3.18 15.79
CA ASN A 58 -9.22 4.28 15.69
C ASN A 58 -8.70 3.94 14.32
N LYS A 59 -9.26 4.62 13.31
CA LYS A 59 -8.73 4.66 11.97
C LYS A 59 -7.34 5.13 12.29
N LYS A 60 -6.42 4.17 12.46
CA LYS A 60 -5.09 4.47 12.92
C LYS A 60 -4.60 5.38 11.83
N PHE A 61 -4.45 6.64 12.22
CA PHE A 61 -4.16 7.78 11.37
C PHE A 61 -5.33 8.29 10.49
N ILE A 62 -6.02 9.32 10.99
CA ILE A 62 -6.33 10.46 10.11
C ILE A 62 -5.00 11.19 9.96
N VAL A 63 -4.15 10.75 9.03
CA VAL A 63 -3.04 11.59 8.58
C VAL A 63 -3.69 12.76 7.85
N PRO A 64 -3.23 14.02 8.00
CA PRO A 64 -3.52 15.01 6.97
C PRO A 64 -3.18 14.37 5.63
N LEU A 65 -4.15 14.38 4.69
CA LEU A 65 -3.93 13.89 3.34
C LEU A 65 -2.66 14.59 2.86
N ILE A 66 -1.57 13.83 2.70
CA ILE A 66 -0.36 14.34 2.05
C ILE A 66 -0.86 14.67 0.66
N GLN A 67 -1.12 15.95 0.42
CA GLN A 67 -1.49 16.41 -0.91
C GLN A 67 -0.39 15.91 -1.84
N PRO A 68 -0.73 15.33 -3.00
CA PRO A 68 0.28 15.00 -3.99
C PRO A 68 1.14 16.24 -4.17
N ALA A 69 2.45 16.10 -3.99
CA ALA A 69 3.37 17.22 -4.10
C ALA A 69 3.07 17.92 -5.44
N PRO A 70 2.89 19.25 -5.46
CA PRO A 70 2.48 19.97 -6.66
C PRO A 70 3.45 19.78 -7.83
N GLN A 71 4.70 19.41 -7.52
CA GLN A 71 5.67 18.85 -8.47
C GLN A 71 5.85 17.35 -8.22
N VAL A 72 5.62 16.55 -9.26
CA VAL A 72 6.28 15.24 -9.38
C VAL A 72 7.78 15.50 -9.34
N LEU A 73 8.45 15.03 -8.29
CA LEU A 73 9.89 15.20 -8.14
C LEU A 73 10.61 14.35 -9.17
N HIS A 74 11.61 14.93 -9.85
CA HIS A 74 12.48 14.17 -10.74
C HIS A 74 13.23 13.07 -9.97
N PRO A 75 13.51 11.91 -10.59
CA PRO A 75 14.22 10.80 -9.95
C PRO A 75 15.53 11.21 -9.28
N GLU A 76 16.29 12.10 -9.91
CA GLU A 76 17.57 12.63 -9.40
C GLU A 76 17.40 13.39 -8.08
N GLU A 77 16.32 14.15 -7.94
CA GLU A 77 16.00 14.90 -6.73
C GLU A 77 15.61 13.96 -5.57
N ILE A 78 14.95 12.86 -5.89
CA ILE A 78 14.58 11.81 -4.93
C ILE A 78 15.84 11.10 -4.43
N ILE A 79 16.76 10.74 -5.33
CA ILE A 79 18.05 10.12 -4.99
C ILE A 79 18.89 11.08 -4.12
N LYS A 80 18.90 12.37 -4.44
CA LYS A 80 19.60 13.38 -3.63
C LYS A 80 19.05 13.45 -2.20
N ARG A 81 17.72 13.47 -2.05
CA ARG A 81 17.05 13.45 -0.73
C ARG A 81 17.36 12.16 0.03
N TYR A 82 17.43 11.02 -0.66
CA TYR A 82 17.82 9.74 -0.08
C TYR A 82 19.26 9.76 0.45
N CYS A 83 20.22 10.23 -0.36
CA CYS A 83 21.63 10.31 0.04
C CYS A 83 21.83 11.28 1.22
N SER A 84 21.12 12.40 1.25
CA SER A 84 21.14 13.33 2.39
C SER A 84 20.55 12.71 3.66
N ALA A 85 19.43 11.99 3.53
CA ALA A 85 18.82 11.27 4.64
C ALA A 85 19.74 10.16 5.18
N PHE A 86 20.38 9.40 4.30
CA PHE A 86 21.33 8.34 4.64
C PHE A 86 22.57 8.90 5.37
N LYS A 87 23.14 10.02 4.88
CA LYS A 87 24.24 10.70 5.59
C LYS A 87 23.84 11.16 6.98
N GLY A 88 22.64 11.71 7.14
CA GLY A 88 22.10 12.10 8.45
C GLY A 88 22.00 10.92 9.42
N ILE A 89 21.59 9.73 8.95
CA ILE A 89 21.57 8.51 9.77
C ILE A 89 22.99 8.09 10.18
N CYS A 90 23.94 8.14 9.25
CA CYS A 90 25.31 7.73 9.50
C CYS A 90 26.07 8.69 10.44
N GLU A 91 25.71 9.98 10.43
CA GLU A 91 26.37 11.02 11.22
C GLU A 91 25.75 11.22 12.61
N THR A 92 24.49 10.80 12.83
CA THR A 92 23.79 11.02 14.11
C THR A 92 23.88 9.79 15.00
N ALA A 93 24.57 9.91 16.15
CA ALA A 93 24.77 8.81 17.09
C ALA A 93 23.52 8.43 17.90
N GLU A 94 22.57 9.36 18.08
CA GLU A 94 21.29 9.13 18.74
C GLU A 94 20.15 9.59 17.83
N LEU A 95 19.42 8.63 17.29
CA LEU A 95 18.29 8.87 16.40
C LEU A 95 16.99 8.87 17.20
N THR A 96 16.21 9.94 17.08
CA THR A 96 14.89 9.98 17.66
C THR A 96 13.92 9.07 16.90
N ARG A 97 12.89 8.58 17.59
CA ARG A 97 11.87 7.69 16.98
C ARG A 97 11.19 8.31 15.77
N GLU A 98 11.02 9.63 15.76
CA GLU A 98 10.40 10.38 14.68
C GLU A 98 11.28 10.44 13.44
N GLU A 99 12.60 10.57 13.61
CA GLU A 99 13.57 10.53 12.53
C GLU A 99 13.65 9.14 11.90
N LEU A 100 13.64 8.08 12.72
CA LEU A 100 13.60 6.69 12.23
C LEU A 100 12.36 6.41 11.36
N GLU A 101 11.18 6.90 11.75
CA GLU A 101 9.97 6.76 10.94
C GLU A 101 10.05 7.58 9.64
N ARG A 102 10.62 8.81 9.67
CA ARG A 102 10.86 9.58 8.43
C ARG A 102 11.79 8.83 7.48
N PHE A 103 12.88 8.29 7.99
CA PHE A 103 13.82 7.52 7.20
C PHE A 103 13.18 6.27 6.62
N ARG A 104 12.45 5.50 7.43
CA ARG A 104 11.70 4.34 6.95
C ARG A 104 10.75 4.71 5.80
N ILE A 105 10.01 5.81 5.91
CA ILE A 105 9.12 6.27 4.84
C ILE A 105 9.91 6.60 3.57
N ILE A 106 11.06 7.28 3.69
CA ILE A 106 11.94 7.61 2.56
C ILE A 106 12.48 6.33 1.90
N PHE A 107 12.97 5.36 2.67
CA PHE A 107 13.49 4.09 2.13
C PHE A 107 12.39 3.23 1.48
N MET A 108 11.19 3.16 2.07
CA MET A 108 10.07 2.45 1.47
C MET A 108 9.58 3.11 0.18
N ALA A 109 9.61 4.44 0.11
CA ALA A 109 9.29 5.16 -1.11
C ALA A 109 10.34 4.85 -2.19
N ALA A 110 11.63 4.90 -1.85
CA ALA A 110 12.73 4.61 -2.77
C ALA A 110 12.68 3.18 -3.33
N TRP A 111 12.29 2.17 -2.53
CA TRP A 111 12.08 0.80 -3.03
C TRP A 111 11.05 0.78 -4.17
N LYS A 112 9.93 1.48 -4.01
CA LYS A 112 8.90 1.54 -5.06
C LYS A 112 9.36 2.29 -6.32
N TYR A 113 10.37 3.16 -6.19
CA TYR A 113 10.95 3.85 -7.34
C TYR A 113 11.83 2.93 -8.20
N THR A 114 12.36 1.83 -7.67
CA THR A 114 13.17 0.89 -8.46
C THR A 114 12.37 0.27 -9.60
N ASP A 115 11.11 -0.10 -9.33
CA ASP A 115 10.19 -0.64 -10.35
C ASP A 115 9.81 0.42 -11.39
N ILE A 116 9.57 1.67 -10.94
CA ILE A 116 9.24 2.79 -11.82
C ILE A 116 10.44 3.16 -12.71
N TYR A 117 11.64 3.13 -12.16
CA TYR A 117 12.87 3.41 -12.89
C TYR A 117 13.16 2.35 -13.96
N ALA A 118 12.92 1.07 -13.65
CA ALA A 118 13.06 -0.01 -14.63
C ALA A 118 12.09 0.12 -15.80
N GLU A 119 10.90 0.67 -15.57
CA GLU A 119 9.94 0.97 -16.65
C GLU A 119 10.39 2.19 -17.47
N TYR A 120 10.92 3.22 -16.80
CA TYR A 120 11.48 4.39 -17.46
C TYR A 120 12.67 4.05 -18.36
N GLU A 121 13.60 3.21 -17.91
CA GLU A 121 14.72 2.76 -18.74
C GLU A 121 14.24 2.00 -19.99
N ARG A 122 13.22 1.15 -19.84
CA ARG A 122 12.61 0.46 -20.99
C ARG A 122 12.00 1.43 -21.99
N LEU A 123 11.26 2.43 -21.51
CA LEU A 123 10.69 3.46 -22.38
C LEU A 123 11.78 4.25 -23.11
N LYS A 124 12.86 4.62 -22.42
CA LYS A 124 14.00 5.31 -23.04
C LYS A 124 14.66 4.48 -24.15
N GLN A 125 14.85 3.18 -23.92
CA GLN A 125 15.37 2.27 -24.94
C GLN A 125 14.44 2.19 -26.17
N ILE A 126 13.12 2.17 -25.95
CA ILE A 126 12.13 2.19 -27.04
C ILE A 126 12.18 3.50 -27.82
N GLU A 127 12.33 4.64 -27.14
CA GLU A 127 12.49 5.95 -27.79
C GLU A 127 13.76 6.00 -28.65
N GLU A 128 14.89 5.50 -28.14
CA GLU A 128 16.14 5.43 -28.90
C GLU A 128 16.00 4.52 -30.14
N GLN A 129 15.33 3.37 -30.00
CA GLN A 129 15.05 2.47 -31.13
C GLN A 129 14.10 3.10 -32.15
N MET A 130 13.07 3.82 -31.70
CA MET A 130 12.16 4.54 -32.57
C MET A 130 12.89 5.62 -33.39
N GLU A 131 13.81 6.35 -32.77
CA GLU A 131 14.59 7.36 -33.49
C GLU A 131 15.59 6.74 -34.46
N GLU A 132 16.19 5.59 -34.12
CA GLU A 132 17.01 4.85 -35.08
C GLU A 132 16.19 4.36 -36.28
N ILE A 133 14.99 3.84 -36.04
CA ILE A 133 14.06 3.41 -37.09
C ILE A 133 13.63 4.59 -37.96
N ARG A 134 13.29 5.74 -37.37
CA ARG A 134 12.97 6.98 -38.11
C ARG A 134 14.11 7.40 -39.01
N ARG A 135 15.34 7.45 -38.51
CA ARG A 135 16.53 7.78 -39.33
C ARG A 135 16.74 6.79 -40.47
N ARG A 136 16.51 5.50 -40.24
CA ARG A 136 16.63 4.47 -41.28
C ARG A 136 15.52 4.59 -42.33
N LEU A 137 14.30 4.90 -41.93
CA LEU A 137 13.18 5.16 -42.84
C LEU A 137 13.44 6.41 -43.69
N GLU A 138 13.87 7.51 -43.09
CA GLU A 138 14.24 8.73 -43.83
C GLU A 138 15.38 8.47 -44.83
N ALA A 139 16.38 7.68 -44.45
CA ALA A 139 17.48 7.31 -45.34
C ALA A 139 17.01 6.42 -46.51
N LEU A 140 16.07 5.49 -46.26
CA LEU A 140 15.50 4.64 -47.29
C LEU A 140 14.56 5.42 -48.23
N GLU A 141 13.74 6.31 -47.69
CA GLU A 141 12.88 7.19 -48.49
C GLU A 141 13.70 8.13 -49.39
N ALA A 142 14.82 8.65 -48.88
CA ALA A 142 15.77 9.43 -49.68
C ALA A 142 16.43 8.61 -50.80
N GLN A 143 16.72 7.33 -50.58
CA GLN A 143 17.26 6.43 -51.60
C GLN A 143 16.20 6.00 -52.63
N SER A 144 14.97 5.71 -52.21
CA SER A 144 13.87 5.35 -53.13
C SER A 144 13.39 6.55 -53.96
N GLY A 145 13.40 7.76 -53.38
CA GLY A 145 13.08 9.00 -54.09
C GLY A 145 14.17 9.45 -55.07
N ALA A 146 15.41 9.01 -54.88
CA ALA A 146 16.50 9.18 -55.85
C ALA A 146 16.40 8.15 -57.00
N ALA A 147 15.99 6.91 -56.70
CA ALA A 147 15.82 5.87 -57.70
C ALA A 147 14.63 6.12 -58.66
N THR A 148 13.55 6.75 -58.19
CA THR A 148 12.38 7.12 -59.03
C THR A 148 12.56 8.37 -59.88
N LYS A 149 13.66 9.14 -59.70
CA LYS A 149 13.99 10.32 -60.53
C LYS A 149 15.06 10.04 -61.59
N ALA A 150 15.59 8.82 -61.64
CA ALA A 150 16.65 8.41 -62.55
C ALA A 150 16.15 7.53 -63.72
N GLU A 151 14.83 7.31 -63.82
CA GLU A 151 14.12 6.63 -64.92
C GLU A 151 13.34 7.65 -65.75
#